data_AF-A0A519QJI1-F1
#
_entry.id   AF-A0A519QJI1-F1
#
_cell.length_a   1.000
_cell.length_b   1.000
_cell.length_c   1.000
_cell.angle_alpha   90.00
_cell.angle_beta   90.00
_cell.angle_gamma   90.00
#
_symmetry.space_group_name_H-M   'P 1'
#
loop_
_entity.id
_entity.type
_entity.pdbx_description
1 polymer ?
#
loop_
_entity_poly.entity_id
_entity_poly.type
_entity_poly.pdbx_seq_one_letter_code
_entity_poly.pdbx_strand_id
1 'polypeptide(L)'
;MTSAAIYGCSGHRLTAEEKVFFADARPWGFILFRRNIESPEQVRALTEELRDSIGDPNAPILIDQEGGRVQRLGPPHWPKYPPGDAYLKATNDPLAARELARLGARLMAHELKEVGINVDCAPVLDVPVPGAHDIIGDRAYARDPATVAQLGRAAAEGLLAGGVLPVIKHMPGHGRAFADTHKELPTVHADLETLDNWDFAPFKALSDMPIGMTAHIVFTAIDPKRPATQSKKAIRMIRERLGFNGLLLSDDLVMNALSGTLTERAETSLKAGCDLVIHWNGDLDEMRQVAKGVGKLKGGARRRAEVALARIVHTPEPLDYREARDRFDAMLAGQMGAAKGPDVAEAQA
;
A
#
# COMPACT_ATOMS: atom_id res chain seq x y z
N MET A 1 -7.90 -5.95 23.34
CA MET A 1 -6.89 -4.92 23.02
C MET A 1 -6.42 -5.19 21.61
N THR A 2 -6.23 -4.15 20.80
CA THR A 2 -5.83 -4.28 19.39
C THR A 2 -4.44 -4.89 19.22
N SER A 3 -4.30 -5.87 18.33
CA SER A 3 -3.01 -6.49 17.97
C SER A 3 -2.32 -5.71 16.86
N ALA A 4 -1.00 -5.87 16.75
CA ALA A 4 -0.17 -5.19 15.76
C ALA A 4 -0.19 -5.89 14.38
N ALA A 5 -1.38 -6.26 13.89
CA ALA A 5 -1.58 -7.01 12.66
C ALA A 5 -2.69 -6.42 11.80
N ILE A 6 -2.58 -6.67 10.50
CA ILE A 6 -3.62 -6.48 9.48
C ILE A 6 -3.82 -7.81 8.79
N TYR A 7 -5.08 -8.26 8.68
CA TYR A 7 -5.42 -9.54 8.07
C TYR A 7 -6.31 -9.38 6.84
N GLY A 8 -6.13 -10.22 5.84
CA GLY A 8 -7.15 -10.45 4.81
C GLY A 8 -8.15 -11.52 5.22
N CYS A 9 -9.12 -11.77 4.36
CA CYS A 9 -10.09 -12.86 4.52
C CYS A 9 -10.19 -13.69 3.24
N SER A 10 -10.74 -14.90 3.38
CA SER A 10 -10.73 -15.93 2.35
C SER A 10 -11.66 -15.65 1.17
N GLY A 11 -12.77 -14.92 1.35
CA GLY A 11 -13.75 -14.73 0.29
C GLY A 11 -14.66 -13.52 0.45
N HIS A 12 -15.87 -13.61 -0.12
CA HIS A 12 -16.84 -12.50 -0.18
C HIS A 12 -17.57 -12.25 1.15
N ARG A 13 -17.51 -13.19 2.09
CA ARG A 13 -18.15 -13.17 3.40
C ARG A 13 -17.26 -13.85 4.42
N LEU A 14 -17.37 -13.45 5.68
CA LEU A 14 -16.62 -14.13 6.74
C LEU A 14 -17.25 -15.47 7.09
N THR A 15 -16.41 -16.49 7.15
CA THR A 15 -16.72 -17.78 7.77
C THR A 15 -16.94 -17.63 9.28
N ALA A 16 -17.56 -18.62 9.91
CA ALA A 16 -17.76 -18.61 11.36
C ALA A 16 -16.41 -18.63 12.10
N GLU A 17 -15.46 -19.39 11.59
CA GLU A 17 -14.12 -19.55 12.13
C GLU A 17 -13.29 -18.26 12.01
N GLU A 18 -13.38 -17.54 10.89
CA GLU A 18 -12.75 -16.22 10.74
C GLU A 18 -13.32 -15.21 11.73
N LYS A 19 -14.65 -15.18 11.93
CA LYS A 19 -15.28 -14.28 12.92
C LYS A 19 -14.76 -14.55 14.33
N VAL A 20 -14.69 -15.81 14.74
CA VAL A 20 -14.13 -16.20 16.05
C VAL A 20 -12.66 -15.77 16.14
N PHE A 21 -11.87 -16.08 15.12
CA PHE A 21 -10.45 -15.72 15.10
C PHE A 21 -10.24 -14.20 15.19
N PHE A 22 -10.97 -13.40 14.40
CA PHE A 22 -10.83 -11.95 14.43
C PHE A 22 -11.30 -11.35 15.76
N ALA A 23 -12.41 -11.84 16.33
CA ALA A 23 -12.88 -11.41 17.65
C ALA A 23 -11.82 -11.62 18.75
N ASP A 24 -11.08 -12.73 18.69
CA ASP A 24 -9.99 -13.05 19.62
C ASP A 24 -8.71 -12.26 19.33
N ALA A 25 -8.28 -12.25 18.06
CA ALA A 25 -7.02 -11.64 17.62
C ALA A 25 -7.06 -10.10 17.65
N ARG A 26 -8.25 -9.52 17.43
CA ARG A 26 -8.52 -8.07 17.38
C ARG A 26 -7.47 -7.30 16.57
N PRO A 27 -7.30 -7.59 15.26
CA PRO A 27 -6.35 -6.87 14.42
C PRO A 27 -6.58 -5.35 14.43
N TRP A 28 -5.55 -4.61 14.04
CA TRP A 28 -5.66 -3.16 13.85
C TRP A 28 -6.60 -2.83 12.71
N GLY A 29 -6.55 -3.58 11.62
CA GLY A 29 -7.41 -3.42 10.46
C GLY A 29 -7.40 -4.65 9.56
N PHE A 30 -8.03 -4.52 8.40
CA PHE A 30 -8.17 -5.59 7.42
C PHE A 30 -7.68 -5.14 6.04
N ILE A 31 -7.34 -6.07 5.15
CA ILE A 31 -6.98 -5.77 3.76
C ILE A 31 -7.77 -6.63 2.78
N LEU A 32 -8.31 -6.01 1.74
CA LEU A 32 -9.12 -6.68 0.71
C LEU A 32 -8.34 -6.87 -0.58
N PHE A 33 -8.61 -8.00 -1.23
CA PHE A 33 -8.03 -8.40 -2.52
C PHE A 33 -9.14 -8.73 -3.50
N ARG A 34 -8.78 -8.95 -4.78
CA ARG A 34 -9.75 -9.22 -5.85
C ARG A 34 -10.71 -10.36 -5.53
N ARG A 35 -10.25 -11.41 -4.84
CA ARG A 35 -11.10 -12.54 -4.40
C ARG A 35 -12.18 -12.17 -3.38
N ASN A 36 -12.14 -10.97 -2.83
CA ASN A 36 -13.12 -10.45 -1.88
C ASN A 36 -14.16 -9.53 -2.55
N ILE A 37 -14.02 -9.26 -3.86
CA ILE A 37 -14.77 -8.24 -4.60
C ILE A 37 -15.69 -8.89 -5.64
N GLU A 38 -17.00 -8.82 -5.39
CA GLU A 38 -18.04 -9.28 -6.31
C GLU A 38 -18.89 -8.13 -6.84
N SER A 39 -19.55 -7.38 -5.95
CA SER A 39 -20.40 -6.23 -6.27
C SER A 39 -20.30 -5.14 -5.19
N PRO A 40 -20.70 -3.88 -5.46
CA PRO A 40 -20.67 -2.82 -4.47
C PRO A 40 -21.41 -3.16 -3.17
N GLU A 41 -22.58 -3.78 -3.27
CA GLU A 41 -23.39 -4.19 -2.12
C GLU A 41 -22.71 -5.29 -1.31
N GLN A 42 -22.10 -6.27 -1.99
CA GLN A 42 -21.37 -7.35 -1.34
C GLN A 42 -20.14 -6.81 -0.61
N VAL A 43 -19.34 -5.94 -1.23
CA VAL A 43 -18.14 -5.38 -0.61
C VAL A 43 -18.52 -4.55 0.61
N ARG A 44 -19.57 -3.72 0.51
CA ARG A 44 -20.08 -2.98 1.67
C ARG A 44 -20.44 -3.91 2.82
N ALA A 45 -21.21 -4.97 2.56
CA ALA A 45 -21.58 -5.95 3.57
C ALA A 45 -20.36 -6.66 4.19
N LEU A 46 -19.34 -6.99 3.40
CA LEU A 46 -18.10 -7.57 3.90
C LEU A 46 -17.34 -6.59 4.81
N THR A 47 -17.25 -5.31 4.44
CA THR A 47 -16.57 -4.31 5.27
C THR A 47 -17.26 -4.06 6.62
N GLU A 48 -18.60 -4.12 6.64
CA GLU A 48 -19.39 -4.08 7.87
C GLU A 48 -19.15 -5.33 8.71
N GLU A 49 -19.18 -6.52 8.11
CA GLU A 49 -18.95 -7.80 8.78
C GLU A 49 -17.54 -7.90 9.41
N LEU A 50 -16.52 -7.36 8.74
CA LEU A 50 -15.15 -7.27 9.27
C LEU A 50 -15.08 -6.38 10.53
N ARG A 51 -15.68 -5.19 10.49
CA ARG A 51 -15.73 -4.27 11.64
C ARG A 51 -16.52 -4.85 12.80
N ASP A 52 -17.66 -5.45 12.51
CA ASP A 52 -18.52 -6.10 13.50
C ASP A 52 -17.81 -7.27 14.18
N SER A 53 -17.00 -8.04 13.44
CA SER A 53 -16.25 -9.18 13.99
C SER A 53 -15.30 -8.79 15.14
N ILE A 54 -14.86 -7.53 15.20
CA ILE A 54 -13.99 -7.01 16.27
C ILE A 54 -14.66 -5.95 17.13
N GLY A 55 -15.92 -5.61 16.86
CA GLY A 55 -16.70 -4.59 17.54
C GLY A 55 -16.10 -3.18 17.42
N ASP A 56 -15.47 -2.86 16.29
CA ASP A 56 -14.88 -1.55 16.02
C ASP A 56 -15.40 -0.99 14.69
N PRO A 57 -16.39 -0.07 14.71
CA PRO A 57 -16.96 0.50 13.50
C PRO A 57 -15.97 1.40 12.73
N ASN A 58 -14.84 1.76 13.33
CA ASN A 58 -13.82 2.61 12.71
C ASN A 58 -12.58 1.82 12.30
N ALA A 59 -12.61 0.48 12.37
CA ALA A 59 -11.48 -0.32 11.96
C ALA A 59 -11.07 0.01 10.51
N PRO A 60 -9.77 0.21 10.24
CA PRO A 60 -9.27 0.49 8.91
C PRO A 60 -9.44 -0.72 8.01
N ILE A 61 -9.85 -0.46 6.77
CA ILE A 61 -9.93 -1.46 5.72
C ILE A 61 -9.10 -0.94 4.57
N LEU A 62 -8.09 -1.73 4.23
CA LEU A 62 -7.05 -1.46 3.24
C LEU A 62 -7.41 -2.13 1.92
N ILE A 63 -6.86 -1.61 0.84
CA ILE A 63 -6.87 -2.21 -0.50
C ILE A 63 -5.61 -1.78 -1.25
N ASP A 64 -5.24 -2.48 -2.32
CA ASP A 64 -4.31 -1.96 -3.34
C ASP A 64 -5.09 -1.49 -4.57
N GLN A 65 -5.44 -0.20 -4.63
CA GLN A 65 -6.14 0.42 -5.75
C GLN A 65 -5.23 1.45 -6.45
N GLU A 66 -4.16 0.98 -7.08
CA GLU A 66 -3.17 1.85 -7.76
C GLU A 66 -3.66 2.31 -9.15
N GLY A 67 -4.41 1.45 -9.85
CA GLY A 67 -4.71 1.55 -11.28
C GLY A 67 -3.86 0.62 -12.13
N GLY A 68 -4.19 0.52 -13.43
CA GLY A 68 -3.50 -0.38 -14.36
C GLY A 68 -3.64 -1.85 -13.94
N ARG A 69 -2.51 -2.54 -13.74
CA ARG A 69 -2.47 -3.96 -13.35
C ARG A 69 -2.80 -4.18 -11.86
N VAL A 70 -2.67 -3.16 -11.02
CA VAL A 70 -2.96 -3.27 -9.57
C VAL A 70 -4.22 -2.47 -9.27
N GLN A 71 -5.35 -3.10 -9.56
CA GLN A 71 -6.68 -2.54 -9.35
C GLN A 71 -7.62 -3.67 -8.91
N ARG A 72 -8.18 -3.60 -7.70
CA ARG A 72 -9.08 -4.64 -7.17
C ARG A 72 -10.54 -4.33 -7.48
N LEU A 73 -10.96 -3.07 -7.26
CA LEU A 73 -12.26 -2.59 -7.69
C LEU A 73 -12.18 -2.26 -9.18
N GLY A 74 -12.84 -3.05 -10.02
CA GLY A 74 -12.79 -2.87 -11.48
C GLY A 74 -14.11 -3.19 -12.19
N PRO A 75 -14.12 -3.20 -13.53
CA PRO A 75 -15.33 -3.46 -14.29
C PRO A 75 -15.96 -4.82 -13.96
N PRO A 76 -17.30 -4.93 -14.02
CA PRO A 76 -18.24 -3.96 -14.59
C PRO A 76 -18.70 -2.85 -13.63
N HIS A 77 -18.39 -2.96 -12.34
CA HIS A 77 -18.96 -2.08 -11.30
C HIS A 77 -18.16 -0.78 -11.11
N TRP A 78 -16.84 -0.82 -11.32
CA TRP A 78 -15.96 0.33 -11.20
C TRP A 78 -15.22 0.61 -12.51
N PRO A 79 -14.90 1.88 -12.81
CA PRO A 79 -14.15 2.21 -14.01
C PRO A 79 -12.71 1.71 -13.93
N LYS A 80 -12.05 1.57 -15.08
CA LYS A 80 -10.60 1.35 -15.10
C LYS A 80 -9.85 2.65 -14.81
N TYR A 81 -8.79 2.55 -14.03
CA TYR A 81 -7.81 3.60 -13.84
C TYR A 81 -6.52 3.27 -14.60
N PRO A 82 -5.81 4.27 -15.13
CA PRO A 82 -4.58 4.04 -15.87
C PRO A 82 -3.44 3.65 -14.90
N PRO A 83 -2.36 3.03 -15.40
CA PRO A 83 -1.15 2.81 -14.59
C PRO A 83 -0.48 4.14 -14.19
N GLY A 84 0.44 4.11 -13.23
CA GLY A 84 1.10 5.31 -12.70
C GLY A 84 1.80 6.16 -13.77
N ASP A 85 2.47 5.53 -14.74
CA ASP A 85 3.24 6.27 -15.75
C ASP A 85 2.37 7.02 -16.78
N ALA A 86 1.09 6.66 -16.87
CA ALA A 86 0.17 7.26 -17.84
C ALA A 86 -0.26 8.68 -17.47
N TYR A 87 -0.24 9.02 -16.17
CA TYR A 87 -0.55 10.38 -15.70
C TYR A 87 0.42 11.42 -16.28
N LEU A 88 1.71 11.08 -16.34
CA LEU A 88 2.72 11.94 -16.95
C LEU A 88 2.64 11.93 -18.48
N LYS A 89 2.32 10.79 -19.10
CA LYS A 89 2.20 10.67 -20.57
C LYS A 89 0.98 11.39 -21.15
N ALA A 90 -0.05 11.64 -20.34
CA ALA A 90 -1.28 12.27 -20.77
C ALA A 90 -1.10 13.74 -21.19
N THR A 91 -0.03 14.40 -20.76
CA THR A 91 0.17 15.84 -21.00
C THR A 91 1.65 16.24 -20.93
N ASN A 92 2.02 17.26 -21.71
CA ASN A 92 3.36 17.86 -21.65
C ASN A 92 3.48 18.94 -20.56
N ASP A 93 2.38 19.28 -19.86
CA ASP A 93 2.37 20.23 -18.76
C ASP A 93 2.46 19.49 -17.40
N PRO A 94 3.57 19.64 -16.65
CA PRO A 94 3.72 19.02 -15.34
C PRO A 94 2.62 19.37 -14.33
N LEU A 95 2.05 20.58 -14.42
CA LEU A 95 0.96 20.99 -13.53
C LEU A 95 -0.34 20.26 -13.87
N ALA A 96 -0.62 20.09 -15.17
CA ALA A 96 -1.75 19.28 -15.63
C ALA A 96 -1.58 17.80 -15.25
N ALA A 97 -0.37 17.24 -15.35
CA ALA A 97 -0.10 15.86 -14.92
C ALA A 97 -0.33 15.67 -13.41
N ARG A 98 0.13 16.64 -12.61
CA ARG A 98 -0.11 16.68 -11.16
C ARG A 98 -1.61 16.72 -10.85
N GLU A 99 -2.36 17.61 -11.50
CA GLU A 99 -3.81 17.71 -11.28
C GLU A 99 -4.54 16.44 -11.71
N LEU A 100 -4.11 15.81 -12.81
CA LEU A 100 -4.67 14.55 -13.28
C LEU A 100 -4.44 13.41 -12.26
N ALA A 101 -3.24 13.31 -11.70
CA ALA A 101 -2.91 12.32 -10.67
C ALA A 101 -3.74 12.54 -9.39
N ARG A 102 -3.91 13.81 -8.96
CA ARG A 102 -4.76 14.17 -7.82
C ARG A 102 -6.23 13.82 -8.09
N LEU A 103 -6.75 14.15 -9.27
CA LEU A 103 -8.12 13.89 -9.67
C LEU A 103 -8.43 12.39 -9.73
N GLY A 104 -7.55 11.60 -10.35
CA GLY A 104 -7.68 10.15 -10.41
C GLY A 104 -7.74 9.52 -9.02
N ALA A 105 -6.82 9.91 -8.14
CA ALA A 105 -6.83 9.45 -6.76
C ALA A 105 -8.05 9.93 -5.96
N ARG A 106 -8.56 11.15 -6.22
CA ARG A 106 -9.78 11.65 -5.59
C ARG A 106 -11.02 10.87 -6.03
N LEU A 107 -11.10 10.47 -7.30
CA LEU A 107 -12.15 9.60 -7.82
C LEU A 107 -12.07 8.20 -7.21
N MET A 108 -10.87 7.59 -7.16
CA MET A 108 -10.67 6.30 -6.48
C MET A 108 -11.11 6.37 -5.01
N ALA A 109 -10.71 7.42 -4.28
CA ALA A 109 -11.12 7.58 -2.89
C ALA A 109 -12.64 7.73 -2.69
N HIS A 110 -13.35 8.32 -3.66
CA HIS A 110 -14.82 8.36 -3.64
C HIS A 110 -15.39 6.95 -3.68
N GLU A 111 -14.98 6.16 -4.68
CA GLU A 111 -15.45 4.78 -4.90
C GLU A 111 -15.10 3.85 -3.73
N LEU A 112 -13.89 3.96 -3.18
CA LEU A 112 -13.44 3.18 -2.02
C LEU A 112 -14.30 3.47 -0.79
N LYS A 113 -14.55 4.76 -0.52
CA LYS A 113 -15.35 5.17 0.63
C LYS A 113 -16.79 4.71 0.54
N GLU A 114 -17.37 4.64 -0.66
CA GLU A 114 -18.73 4.13 -0.88
C GLU A 114 -18.91 2.65 -0.50
N VAL A 115 -17.82 1.87 -0.48
CA VAL A 115 -17.85 0.46 -0.05
C VAL A 115 -17.15 0.24 1.28
N GLY A 116 -16.94 1.30 2.07
CA GLY A 116 -16.43 1.20 3.43
C GLY A 116 -14.91 1.05 3.55
N ILE A 117 -14.16 1.19 2.47
CA ILE A 117 -12.69 1.14 2.45
C ILE A 117 -12.14 2.55 2.71
N ASN A 118 -11.16 2.67 3.61
CA ASN A 118 -10.68 3.97 4.10
C ASN A 118 -9.15 4.08 4.17
N VAL A 119 -8.43 3.07 3.69
CA VAL A 119 -6.98 3.12 3.48
C VAL A 119 -6.69 2.50 2.12
N ASP A 120 -5.84 3.16 1.34
CA ASP A 120 -5.40 2.64 0.06
C ASP A 120 -3.88 2.55 0.05
N CYS A 121 -3.37 1.40 -0.37
CA CYS A 121 -1.97 1.10 -0.49
C CYS A 121 -1.37 1.76 -1.73
N ALA A 122 -1.59 3.06 -1.88
CA ALA A 122 -1.07 3.93 -2.91
C ALA A 122 -0.73 5.29 -2.26
N PRO A 123 0.20 6.08 -2.80
CA PRO A 123 0.89 5.93 -4.09
C PRO A 123 2.17 5.05 -4.04
N VAL A 124 2.54 4.52 -5.21
CA VAL A 124 3.88 3.94 -5.44
C VAL A 124 4.89 5.07 -5.65
N LEU A 125 5.94 5.11 -4.83
CA LEU A 125 7.02 6.11 -4.88
C LEU A 125 8.35 5.55 -5.40
N ASP A 126 8.32 4.32 -5.92
CA ASP A 126 9.48 3.66 -6.48
C ASP A 126 9.93 4.32 -7.80
N VAL A 127 11.24 4.45 -8.01
CA VAL A 127 11.83 5.11 -9.20
C VAL A 127 12.60 4.09 -10.05
N PRO A 128 12.01 3.56 -11.13
CA PRO A 128 12.67 2.59 -11.99
C PRO A 128 13.96 3.13 -12.62
N VAL A 129 14.99 2.28 -12.68
CA VAL A 129 16.23 2.56 -13.41
C VAL A 129 16.39 1.64 -14.63
N PRO A 130 17.25 1.98 -15.61
CA PRO A 130 17.51 1.09 -16.74
C PRO A 130 17.92 -0.31 -16.29
N GLY A 131 17.23 -1.34 -16.82
CA GLY A 131 17.47 -2.74 -16.51
C GLY A 131 16.77 -3.27 -15.25
N ALA A 132 16.08 -2.43 -14.46
CA ALA A 132 15.32 -2.89 -13.31
C ALA A 132 14.17 -3.83 -13.72
N HIS A 133 13.73 -4.66 -12.78
CA HIS A 133 12.64 -5.61 -12.99
C HIS A 133 11.30 -4.90 -13.20
N ASP A 134 10.43 -5.49 -14.01
CA ASP A 134 9.11 -4.94 -14.38
C ASP A 134 8.05 -5.07 -13.27
N ILE A 135 8.47 -5.41 -12.04
CA ILE A 135 7.56 -5.55 -10.88
C ILE A 135 6.99 -4.18 -10.47
N ILE A 136 7.81 -3.14 -10.61
CA ILE A 136 7.37 -1.75 -10.55
C ILE A 136 6.88 -1.32 -11.93
N GLY A 137 7.74 -1.35 -12.95
CA GLY A 137 7.32 -1.14 -14.35
C GLY A 137 6.48 0.13 -14.54
N ASP A 138 5.28 -0.05 -15.10
CA ASP A 138 4.29 1.02 -15.36
C ASP A 138 3.56 1.54 -14.10
N ARG A 139 3.74 0.90 -12.93
CA ARG A 139 3.18 1.38 -11.64
C ARG A 139 3.87 2.65 -11.15
N ALA A 140 5.13 2.86 -11.52
CA ALA A 140 5.84 4.10 -11.16
C ALA A 140 5.30 5.28 -11.95
N TYR A 141 5.14 6.43 -11.29
CA TYR A 141 4.64 7.65 -11.93
C TYR A 141 5.60 8.25 -12.97
N ALA A 142 6.91 8.02 -12.80
CA ALA A 142 7.96 8.54 -13.67
C ALA A 142 9.25 7.72 -13.51
N ARG A 143 10.30 8.14 -14.22
CA ARG A 143 11.64 7.55 -14.16
C ARG A 143 12.68 8.47 -13.54
N ASP A 144 12.25 9.54 -12.89
CA ASP A 144 13.11 10.43 -12.12
C ASP A 144 12.48 10.75 -10.74
N PRO A 145 13.30 10.96 -9.70
CA PRO A 145 12.78 11.11 -8.34
C PRO A 145 11.89 12.33 -8.11
N ALA A 146 12.18 13.45 -8.78
CA ALA A 146 11.45 14.70 -8.56
C ALA A 146 10.01 14.60 -9.08
N THR A 147 9.84 14.03 -10.28
CA THR A 147 8.51 13.82 -10.87
C THR A 147 7.72 12.75 -10.10
N VAL A 148 8.37 11.66 -9.66
CA VAL A 148 7.72 10.66 -8.79
C VAL A 148 7.22 11.29 -7.49
N ALA A 149 8.04 12.12 -6.84
CA ALA A 149 7.63 12.83 -5.63
C ALA A 149 6.43 13.76 -5.90
N GLN A 150 6.46 14.53 -6.99
CA GLN A 150 5.39 15.46 -7.32
C GLN A 150 4.05 14.75 -7.60
N LEU A 151 4.06 13.73 -8.46
CA LEU A 151 2.84 13.00 -8.84
C LEU A 151 2.34 12.08 -7.71
N GLY A 152 3.25 11.41 -7.02
CA GLY A 152 2.92 10.64 -5.82
C GLY A 152 2.29 11.52 -4.74
N ARG A 153 2.81 12.73 -4.51
CA ARG A 153 2.21 13.68 -3.56
C ARG A 153 0.79 14.05 -3.97
N ALA A 154 0.59 14.37 -5.24
CA ALA A 154 -0.71 14.72 -5.77
C ALA A 154 -1.74 13.58 -5.61
N ALA A 155 -1.34 12.34 -5.91
CA ALA A 155 -2.18 11.17 -5.69
C ALA A 155 -2.55 10.99 -4.21
N ALA A 156 -1.56 11.08 -3.31
CA ALA A 156 -1.81 10.98 -1.88
C ALA A 156 -2.68 12.14 -1.33
N GLU A 157 -2.61 13.35 -1.90
CA GLU A 157 -3.55 14.44 -1.60
C GLU A 157 -4.97 14.13 -2.06
N GLY A 158 -5.13 13.56 -3.26
CA GLY A 158 -6.43 13.14 -3.78
C GLY A 158 -7.10 12.10 -2.89
N LEU A 159 -6.33 11.11 -2.41
CA LEU A 159 -6.81 10.11 -1.45
C LEU A 159 -7.29 10.76 -0.16
N LEU A 160 -6.44 11.59 0.46
CA LEU A 160 -6.77 12.29 1.71
C LEU A 160 -8.00 13.19 1.56
N ALA A 161 -8.11 13.93 0.46
CA ALA A 161 -9.25 14.78 0.14
C ALA A 161 -10.56 13.98 0.00
N GLY A 162 -10.48 12.71 -0.41
CA GLY A 162 -11.62 11.78 -0.46
C GLY A 162 -11.95 11.10 0.88
N GLY A 163 -11.10 11.28 1.91
CA GLY A 163 -11.24 10.61 3.20
C GLY A 163 -10.62 9.22 3.26
N VAL A 164 -9.68 8.90 2.37
CA VAL A 164 -8.92 7.64 2.34
C VAL A 164 -7.47 7.92 2.70
N LEU A 165 -6.88 7.15 3.62
CA LEU A 165 -5.47 7.30 3.98
C LEU A 165 -4.57 6.71 2.88
N PRO A 166 -3.55 7.44 2.43
CA PRO A 166 -2.53 6.91 1.55
C PRO A 166 -1.50 6.09 2.33
N VAL A 167 -0.99 5.03 1.72
CA VAL A 167 0.22 4.31 2.16
C VAL A 167 1.30 4.45 1.08
N ILE A 168 2.36 5.19 1.41
CA ILE A 168 3.51 5.32 0.49
C ILE A 168 4.34 4.03 0.48
N LYS A 169 4.69 3.54 -0.71
CA LYS A 169 5.40 2.25 -0.86
C LYS A 169 6.35 2.20 -2.07
N HIS A 170 7.37 1.33 -2.08
CA HIS A 170 7.76 0.40 -1.00
C HIS A 170 9.05 0.92 -0.36
N MET A 171 8.99 1.38 0.88
CA MET A 171 10.10 2.06 1.56
C MET A 171 11.31 1.13 1.79
N PRO A 172 12.54 1.56 1.49
CA PRO A 172 12.92 2.89 1.01
C PRO A 172 13.07 3.01 -0.52
N GLY A 173 12.64 2.01 -1.31
CA GLY A 173 12.59 2.06 -2.77
C GLY A 173 12.80 0.71 -3.45
N HIS A 174 11.82 0.26 -4.22
CA HIS A 174 11.85 -0.99 -5.01
C HIS A 174 12.28 -0.78 -6.46
N GLY A 175 12.28 0.47 -6.96
CA GLY A 175 12.49 0.77 -8.38
C GLY A 175 13.81 0.29 -8.98
N ARG A 176 14.84 0.03 -8.16
CA ARG A 176 16.14 -0.48 -8.61
C ARG A 176 16.30 -2.00 -8.48
N ALA A 177 15.32 -2.71 -7.93
CA ALA A 177 15.42 -4.16 -7.80
C ALA A 177 15.47 -4.81 -9.19
N PHE A 178 16.37 -5.78 -9.36
CA PHE A 178 16.50 -6.58 -10.58
C PHE A 178 15.71 -7.89 -10.53
N ALA A 179 14.96 -8.12 -9.44
CA ALA A 179 14.16 -9.32 -9.22
C ALA A 179 12.79 -8.98 -8.61
N ASP A 180 11.85 -9.90 -8.80
CA ASP A 180 10.51 -9.85 -8.22
C ASP A 180 10.52 -10.38 -6.78
N THR A 181 10.14 -9.54 -5.82
CA THR A 181 10.00 -9.90 -4.39
C THR A 181 9.01 -11.03 -4.12
N HIS A 182 8.11 -11.34 -5.06
CA HIS A 182 7.19 -12.49 -4.92
C HIS A 182 7.86 -13.83 -5.20
N LYS A 183 9.00 -13.84 -5.92
CA LYS A 183 9.67 -15.05 -6.41
C LYS A 183 10.99 -15.32 -5.70
N GLU A 184 11.80 -14.30 -5.48
CA GLU A 184 13.08 -14.39 -4.81
C GLU A 184 13.39 -13.11 -4.05
N LEU A 185 14.30 -13.16 -3.06
CA LEU A 185 14.69 -11.99 -2.27
C LEU A 185 15.61 -11.07 -3.09
N PRO A 186 15.15 -9.88 -3.53
CA PRO A 186 15.98 -9.02 -4.36
C PRO A 186 17.08 -8.37 -3.51
N THR A 187 18.25 -8.22 -4.13
CA THR A 187 19.39 -7.55 -3.52
C THR A 187 19.80 -6.35 -4.37
N VAL A 188 19.90 -5.19 -3.74
CA VAL A 188 20.35 -3.93 -4.34
C VAL A 188 21.75 -3.63 -3.83
N HIS A 189 22.68 -3.51 -4.79
CA HIS A 189 24.11 -3.31 -4.54
C HIS A 189 24.58 -1.85 -4.63
N ALA A 190 23.69 -0.93 -4.96
CA ALA A 190 24.01 0.49 -5.05
C ALA A 190 24.55 1.02 -3.71
N ASP A 191 25.50 1.95 -3.78
CA ASP A 191 26.03 2.62 -2.61
C ASP A 191 24.98 3.56 -1.98
N LEU A 192 25.27 3.99 -0.75
CA LEU A 192 24.32 4.77 0.04
C LEU A 192 24.08 6.18 -0.54
N GLU A 193 25.05 6.78 -1.22
CA GLU A 193 24.88 8.11 -1.84
C GLU A 193 23.96 8.02 -3.06
N THR A 194 24.17 7.00 -3.91
CA THR A 194 23.30 6.68 -5.04
C THR A 194 21.87 6.45 -4.58
N LEU A 195 21.68 5.60 -3.56
CA LEU A 195 20.34 5.32 -3.02
C LEU A 195 19.69 6.58 -2.44
N ASP A 196 20.46 7.39 -1.72
CA ASP A 196 19.95 8.58 -1.03
C ASP A 196 19.51 9.71 -1.97
N ASN A 197 20.19 9.84 -3.11
CA ASN A 197 19.91 10.83 -4.13
C ASN A 197 18.83 10.39 -5.13
N TRP A 198 18.53 9.08 -5.20
CA TRP A 198 17.61 8.54 -6.19
C TRP A 198 16.41 7.82 -5.56
N ASP A 199 16.63 6.61 -5.05
CA ASP A 199 15.57 5.72 -4.53
C ASP A 199 14.85 6.34 -3.32
N PHE A 200 15.61 7.00 -2.43
CA PHE A 200 15.11 7.51 -1.16
C PHE A 200 14.48 8.90 -1.28
N ALA A 201 14.80 9.63 -2.36
CA ALA A 201 14.43 11.03 -2.51
C ALA A 201 12.90 11.25 -2.50
N PRO A 202 12.05 10.44 -3.17
CA PRO A 202 10.60 10.59 -3.09
C PRO A 202 10.07 10.34 -1.67
N PHE A 203 10.62 9.35 -0.96
CA PHE A 203 10.21 9.04 0.41
C PHE A 203 10.61 10.11 1.42
N LYS A 204 11.74 10.81 1.22
CA LYS A 204 12.10 12.01 1.99
C LYS A 204 11.10 13.14 1.77
N ALA A 205 10.76 13.39 0.51
CA ALA A 205 9.84 14.45 0.11
C ALA A 205 8.41 14.24 0.65
N LEU A 206 8.02 12.97 0.86
CA LEU A 206 6.71 12.57 1.38
C LEU A 206 6.81 11.95 2.80
N SER A 207 7.84 12.31 3.56
CA SER A 207 8.08 11.78 4.92
C SER A 207 7.00 12.19 5.94
N ASP A 208 6.17 13.18 5.59
CA ASP A 208 5.00 13.65 6.34
C ASP A 208 3.75 12.77 6.17
N MET A 209 3.80 11.76 5.29
CA MET A 209 2.68 10.86 5.05
C MET A 209 2.28 10.02 6.28
N PRO A 210 0.98 9.74 6.46
CA PRO A 210 0.49 9.10 7.68
C PRO A 210 0.95 7.64 7.80
N ILE A 211 1.07 6.94 6.67
CA ILE A 211 1.39 5.51 6.63
C ILE A 211 2.40 5.26 5.51
N GLY A 212 3.37 4.38 5.78
CA GLY A 212 4.33 3.87 4.82
C GLY A 212 4.44 2.35 4.93
N MET A 213 4.85 1.69 3.84
CA MET A 213 5.01 0.23 3.78
C MET A 213 6.44 -0.13 3.38
N THR A 214 7.09 -1.05 4.09
CA THR A 214 8.50 -1.42 3.85
C THR A 214 8.66 -2.47 2.75
N ALA A 215 9.71 -2.37 1.94
CA ALA A 215 10.04 -3.36 0.92
C ALA A 215 10.77 -4.59 1.50
N HIS A 216 10.48 -5.78 0.96
CA HIS A 216 11.28 -6.99 1.22
C HIS A 216 12.53 -7.07 0.35
N ILE A 217 13.42 -6.08 0.46
CA ILE A 217 14.64 -5.96 -0.36
C ILE A 217 15.87 -5.83 0.54
N VAL A 218 16.93 -6.56 0.20
CA VAL A 218 18.25 -6.38 0.83
C VAL A 218 18.97 -5.23 0.15
N PHE A 219 19.32 -4.20 0.91
CA PHE A 219 20.20 -3.12 0.45
C PHE A 219 21.57 -3.32 1.08
N THR A 220 22.56 -3.75 0.29
CA THR A 220 23.87 -4.14 0.86
C THR A 220 24.60 -2.99 1.53
N ALA A 221 24.35 -1.75 1.09
CA ALA A 221 24.90 -0.54 1.70
C ALA A 221 24.30 -0.21 3.08
N ILE A 222 23.18 -0.83 3.48
CA ILE A 222 22.51 -0.61 4.77
C ILE A 222 22.65 -1.84 5.66
N ASP A 223 22.17 -2.98 5.16
CA ASP A 223 22.21 -4.26 5.86
C ASP A 223 22.32 -5.38 4.82
N PRO A 224 23.52 -5.97 4.64
CA PRO A 224 23.72 -7.01 3.63
C PRO A 224 23.07 -8.35 4.00
N LYS A 225 22.49 -8.49 5.20
CA LYS A 225 21.96 -9.77 5.69
C LYS A 225 20.44 -9.83 5.74
N ARG A 226 19.76 -8.68 5.79
CA ARG A 226 18.32 -8.62 6.08
C ARG A 226 17.61 -7.68 5.12
N PRO A 227 16.40 -8.04 4.66
CA PRO A 227 15.56 -7.11 3.92
C PRO A 227 15.17 -5.92 4.78
N ALA A 228 14.80 -4.80 4.15
CA ALA A 228 14.46 -3.57 4.85
C ALA A 228 13.37 -3.78 5.93
N THR A 229 12.32 -4.56 5.63
CA THR A 229 11.27 -4.96 6.58
C THR A 229 11.79 -5.59 7.88
N GLN A 230 12.86 -6.38 7.80
CA GLN A 230 13.43 -7.13 8.92
C GLN A 230 14.76 -6.56 9.44
N SER A 231 15.22 -5.43 8.91
CA SER A 231 16.49 -4.80 9.28
C SER A 231 16.28 -3.61 10.21
N LYS A 232 16.74 -3.73 11.47
CA LYS A 232 16.79 -2.58 12.40
C LYS A 232 17.56 -1.39 11.83
N LYS A 233 18.59 -1.64 11.01
CA LYS A 233 19.39 -0.58 10.37
C LYS A 233 18.58 0.13 9.29
N ALA A 234 17.85 -0.60 8.46
CA ALA A 234 16.97 -0.01 7.45
C ALA A 234 15.81 0.74 8.08
N ILE A 235 15.13 0.18 9.09
CA ILE A 235 14.06 0.89 9.80
C ILE A 235 14.59 2.16 10.47
N ARG A 236 15.76 2.10 11.13
CA ARG A 236 16.40 3.29 11.70
C ARG A 236 16.70 4.35 10.63
N MET A 237 17.19 3.93 9.46
CA MET A 237 17.41 4.83 8.32
C MET A 237 16.10 5.46 7.83
N ILE A 238 15.01 4.70 7.72
CA ILE A 238 13.67 5.22 7.39
C ILE A 238 13.22 6.28 8.41
N ARG A 239 13.39 6.02 9.71
CA ARG A 239 13.00 6.96 10.77
C ARG A 239 13.88 8.22 10.81
N GLU A 240 15.20 8.05 10.78
CA GLU A 240 16.16 9.13 11.04
C GLU A 240 16.60 9.86 9.76
N ARG A 241 16.98 9.12 8.73
CA ARG A 241 17.55 9.68 7.49
C ARG A 241 16.47 10.11 6.49
N LEU A 242 15.39 9.33 6.37
CA LEU A 242 14.24 9.75 5.55
C LEU A 242 13.31 10.69 6.31
N GLY A 243 13.37 10.71 7.64
CA GLY A 243 12.51 11.53 8.49
C GLY A 243 11.09 10.99 8.66
N PHE A 244 10.81 9.74 8.27
CA PHE A 244 9.47 9.18 8.28
C PHE A 244 9.03 8.77 9.70
N ASN A 245 8.14 9.57 10.30
CA ASN A 245 7.63 9.36 11.65
C ASN A 245 6.20 8.79 11.70
N GLY A 246 5.57 8.56 10.54
CA GLY A 246 4.24 7.97 10.39
C GLY A 246 4.18 6.47 10.73
N LEU A 247 3.00 5.87 10.65
CA LEU A 247 2.80 4.44 10.89
C LEU A 247 3.52 3.60 9.83
N LEU A 248 4.32 2.61 10.24
CA LEU A 248 5.08 1.78 9.31
C LEU A 248 4.56 0.35 9.28
N LEU A 249 4.07 -0.07 8.12
CA LEU A 249 3.59 -1.42 7.85
C LEU A 249 4.73 -2.26 7.25
N SER A 250 4.76 -3.55 7.54
CA SER A 250 5.44 -4.48 6.64
C SER A 250 4.68 -4.58 5.31
N ASP A 251 5.37 -4.85 4.21
CA ASP A 251 4.75 -5.56 3.10
C ASP A 251 4.41 -7.00 3.55
N ASP A 252 3.71 -7.77 2.73
CA ASP A 252 3.10 -9.03 3.15
C ASP A 252 4.08 -10.09 3.66
N LEU A 253 3.72 -10.73 4.77
CA LEU A 253 4.55 -11.77 5.38
C LEU A 253 4.56 -13.10 4.61
N VAL A 254 3.58 -13.40 3.75
CA VAL A 254 3.52 -14.66 2.99
C VAL A 254 4.52 -14.67 1.83
N MET A 255 4.83 -13.50 1.26
CA MET A 255 5.81 -13.34 0.18
C MET A 255 7.12 -14.11 0.42
N ASN A 256 7.60 -14.78 -0.63
CA ASN A 256 8.76 -15.69 -0.56
C ASN A 256 10.10 -14.99 -0.24
N ALA A 257 10.14 -13.65 -0.23
CA ALA A 257 11.33 -12.89 0.09
C ALA A 257 11.76 -13.00 1.57
N LEU A 258 10.89 -13.44 2.48
CA LEU A 258 11.22 -13.58 3.89
C LEU A 258 11.53 -15.03 4.26
N SER A 259 12.50 -15.25 5.14
CA SER A 259 12.83 -16.59 5.65
C SER A 259 12.12 -16.90 6.97
N GLY A 260 11.98 -18.20 7.28
CA GLY A 260 11.37 -18.68 8.53
C GLY A 260 9.85 -18.83 8.45
N THR A 261 9.27 -19.31 9.56
CA THR A 261 7.82 -19.45 9.76
C THR A 261 7.13 -18.10 9.81
N LEU A 262 5.82 -18.04 9.57
CA LEU A 262 5.06 -16.77 9.67
C LEU A 262 5.13 -16.14 11.06
N THR A 263 5.20 -16.97 12.11
CA THR A 263 5.47 -16.52 13.50
C THR A 263 6.78 -15.74 13.57
N GLU A 264 7.88 -16.32 13.07
CA GLU A 264 9.22 -15.71 13.09
C GLU A 264 9.29 -14.46 12.21
N ARG A 265 8.63 -14.48 11.04
CA ARG A 265 8.56 -13.33 10.13
C ARG A 265 7.84 -12.15 10.78
N ALA A 266 6.71 -12.40 11.44
CA ALA A 266 5.97 -11.38 12.19
C ALA A 266 6.81 -10.80 13.33
N GLU A 267 7.39 -11.67 14.18
CA GLU A 267 8.23 -11.25 15.29
C GLU A 267 9.44 -10.44 14.82
N THR A 268 10.12 -10.90 13.78
CA THR A 268 11.34 -10.26 13.27
C THR A 268 11.04 -8.88 12.69
N SER A 269 9.94 -8.73 11.96
CA SER A 269 9.53 -7.46 11.37
C SER A 269 9.13 -6.44 12.45
N LEU A 270 8.37 -6.86 13.46
CA LEU A 270 8.03 -6.02 14.62
C LEU A 270 9.28 -5.67 15.46
N LYS A 271 10.19 -6.64 15.69
CA LYS A 271 11.47 -6.41 16.39
C LYS A 271 12.41 -5.49 15.59
N ALA A 272 12.31 -5.46 14.26
CA ALA A 272 13.07 -4.54 13.42
C ALA A 272 12.56 -3.10 13.56
N GLY A 273 11.27 -2.93 13.84
CA GLY A 273 10.62 -1.65 14.12
C GLY A 273 9.48 -1.29 13.17
N CYS A 274 8.96 -2.26 12.40
CA CYS A 274 7.62 -2.14 11.83
C CYS A 274 6.60 -1.98 12.97
N ASP A 275 5.60 -1.13 12.77
CA ASP A 275 4.55 -0.90 13.74
C ASP A 275 3.43 -1.94 13.64
N LEU A 276 3.14 -2.39 12.42
CA LEU A 276 2.14 -3.39 12.09
C LEU A 276 2.72 -4.35 11.05
N VAL A 277 2.21 -5.58 11.03
CA VAL A 277 2.50 -6.56 9.98
C VAL A 277 1.25 -6.93 9.19
N ILE A 278 1.43 -7.27 7.92
CA ILE A 278 0.33 -7.64 7.01
C ILE A 278 0.39 -9.13 6.69
N HIS A 279 -0.76 -9.79 6.72
CA HIS A 279 -0.98 -11.11 6.15
C HIS A 279 -2.26 -11.06 5.32
N TRP A 280 -2.19 -11.26 4.00
CA TRP A 280 -3.34 -10.96 3.14
C TRP A 280 -4.14 -12.13 2.65
N ASN A 281 -3.62 -13.35 2.50
CA ASN A 281 -4.32 -14.39 1.73
C ASN A 281 -5.60 -14.93 2.40
N GLY A 282 -5.78 -14.69 3.71
CA GLY A 282 -6.95 -15.15 4.47
C GLY A 282 -6.92 -16.62 4.84
N ASP A 283 -5.77 -17.31 4.71
CA ASP A 283 -5.59 -18.65 5.24
C ASP A 283 -5.59 -18.63 6.77
N LEU A 284 -6.54 -19.36 7.37
CA LEU A 284 -6.77 -19.31 8.82
C LEU A 284 -5.61 -19.87 9.65
N ASP A 285 -4.93 -20.91 9.16
CA ASP A 285 -3.83 -21.53 9.88
C ASP A 285 -2.57 -20.65 9.82
N GLU A 286 -2.35 -19.98 8.70
CA GLU A 286 -1.34 -18.94 8.57
C GLU A 286 -1.65 -17.72 9.44
N MET A 287 -2.89 -17.23 9.45
CA MET A 287 -3.32 -16.13 10.32
C MET A 287 -3.06 -16.46 11.80
N ARG A 288 -3.33 -17.70 12.22
CA ARG A 288 -3.00 -18.20 13.56
C ARG A 288 -1.50 -18.22 13.85
N GLN A 289 -0.66 -18.55 12.86
CA GLN A 289 0.80 -18.45 13.02
C GLN A 289 1.26 -17.00 13.20
N VAL A 290 0.76 -16.09 12.37
CA VAL A 290 1.06 -14.66 12.51
C VAL A 290 0.60 -14.15 13.88
N ALA A 291 -0.60 -14.52 14.34
CA ALA A 291 -1.13 -14.11 15.63
C ALA A 291 -0.25 -14.54 16.83
N LYS A 292 0.46 -15.69 16.72
CA LYS A 292 1.44 -16.11 17.74
C LYS A 292 2.66 -15.20 17.80
N GLY A 293 3.08 -14.66 16.66
CA GLY A 293 4.25 -13.77 16.54
C GLY A 293 3.93 -12.29 16.76
N VAL A 294 2.66 -11.93 16.84
CA VAL A 294 2.19 -10.56 16.99
C VAL A 294 1.81 -10.26 18.44
N GLY A 295 2.30 -9.12 18.93
CA GLY A 295 1.91 -8.58 20.23
C GLY A 295 0.78 -7.56 20.15
N LYS A 296 0.41 -7.03 21.31
CA LYS A 296 -0.49 -5.87 21.41
C LYS A 296 0.14 -4.64 20.78
N LEU A 297 -0.65 -3.88 20.04
CA LEU A 297 -0.26 -2.56 19.56
C LEU A 297 -0.12 -1.60 20.75
N LYS A 298 1.11 -1.15 21.04
CA LYS A 298 1.43 -0.38 22.25
C LYS A 298 2.55 0.65 22.02
N GLY A 299 2.73 1.55 22.99
CA GLY A 299 3.83 2.51 23.01
C GLY A 299 3.86 3.42 21.77
N GLY A 300 5.04 3.57 21.16
CA GLY A 300 5.24 4.41 19.98
C GLY A 300 4.41 3.95 18.76
N ALA A 301 4.29 2.63 18.54
CA ALA A 301 3.51 2.08 17.44
C ALA A 301 2.03 2.43 17.56
N ARG A 302 1.45 2.29 18.76
CA ARG A 302 0.06 2.70 19.04
C ARG A 302 -0.16 4.18 18.78
N ARG A 303 0.75 5.04 19.25
CA ARG A 303 0.66 6.49 19.05
C ARG A 303 0.67 6.85 17.56
N ARG A 304 1.56 6.23 16.78
CA ARG A 304 1.62 6.43 15.33
C ARG A 304 0.36 5.96 14.63
N ALA A 305 -0.22 4.84 15.07
CA ALA A 305 -1.48 4.34 14.54
C ALA A 305 -2.64 5.31 14.83
N GLU A 306 -2.75 5.82 16.05
CA GLU A 306 -3.77 6.82 16.42
C GLU A 306 -3.59 8.12 15.62
N VAL A 307 -2.35 8.60 15.45
CA VAL A 307 -2.04 9.78 14.62
C VAL A 307 -2.38 9.55 13.15
N ALA A 308 -2.09 8.36 12.60
CA ALA A 308 -2.44 8.03 11.22
C ALA A 308 -3.96 8.04 11.01
N LEU A 309 -4.73 7.42 11.92
CA LEU A 309 -6.20 7.41 11.84
C LEU A 309 -6.82 8.79 12.00
N ALA A 310 -6.22 9.66 12.83
CA ALA A 310 -6.65 11.05 12.97
C ALA A 310 -6.47 11.89 11.68
N ARG A 311 -5.78 11.37 10.66
CA ARG A 311 -5.63 12.02 9.34
C ARG A 311 -6.76 11.67 8.38
N ILE A 312 -7.69 10.78 8.74
CA ILE A 312 -8.88 10.50 7.93
C ILE A 312 -9.75 11.76 7.89
N VAL A 313 -10.00 12.25 6.68
CA VAL A 313 -10.94 13.34 6.45
C VAL A 313 -12.37 12.79 6.48
N HIS A 314 -13.10 13.11 7.54
CA HIS A 314 -14.48 12.63 7.72
C HIS A 314 -15.47 13.30 6.77
N THR A 315 -15.24 14.57 6.41
CA THR A 315 -16.01 15.33 5.42
C THR A 315 -15.14 15.56 4.17
N PRO A 316 -15.22 14.69 3.15
CA PRO A 316 -14.41 14.82 1.95
C PRO A 316 -14.64 16.16 1.25
N GLU A 317 -13.64 16.61 0.49
CA GLU A 317 -13.80 17.73 -0.43
C GLU A 317 -14.97 17.45 -1.39
N PRO A 318 -15.88 18.40 -1.66
CA PRO A 318 -16.98 18.20 -2.59
C PRO A 318 -16.51 17.72 -3.97
N LEU A 319 -17.26 16.79 -4.57
CA LEU A 319 -16.95 16.21 -5.87
C LEU A 319 -18.26 15.94 -6.62
N ASP A 320 -18.48 16.60 -7.76
CA ASP A 320 -19.42 16.08 -8.76
C ASP A 320 -18.74 14.92 -9.47
N TYR A 321 -19.13 13.69 -9.13
CA TYR A 321 -18.47 12.50 -9.62
C TYR A 321 -18.53 12.37 -11.15
N ARG A 322 -19.66 12.73 -11.78
CA ARG A 322 -19.83 12.59 -13.23
C ARG A 322 -18.98 13.61 -13.97
N GLU A 323 -19.05 14.88 -13.57
CA GLU A 323 -18.23 15.94 -14.17
C GLU A 323 -16.73 15.67 -13.99
N ALA A 324 -16.33 15.26 -12.78
CA ALA A 324 -14.94 14.93 -12.49
C ALA A 324 -14.46 13.74 -13.32
N ARG A 325 -15.31 12.72 -13.53
CA ARG A 325 -14.98 11.56 -14.36
C ARG A 325 -14.86 11.94 -15.83
N ASP A 326 -15.80 12.70 -16.37
CA ASP A 326 -15.75 13.17 -17.76
C ASP A 326 -14.48 14.01 -18.01
N ARG A 327 -14.11 14.88 -17.06
CA ARG A 327 -12.86 15.65 -17.11
C ARG A 327 -11.63 14.75 -17.06
N PHE A 328 -11.62 13.76 -16.18
CA PHE A 328 -10.53 12.79 -16.05
C PHE A 328 -10.32 12.00 -17.34
N ASP A 329 -11.41 11.47 -17.91
CA ASP A 329 -11.38 10.67 -19.14
C ASP A 329 -10.98 11.54 -20.35
N ALA A 330 -11.44 12.80 -20.42
CA ALA A 330 -11.04 13.75 -21.46
C ALA A 330 -9.54 14.06 -21.40
N MET A 331 -8.97 14.22 -20.21
CA MET A 331 -7.53 14.44 -20.03
C MET A 331 -6.68 13.20 -20.34
N LEU A 332 -7.25 11.99 -20.23
CA LEU A 332 -6.55 10.72 -20.47
C LEU A 332 -6.72 10.15 -21.88
N ALA A 333 -7.55 10.77 -22.73
CA ALA A 333 -7.94 10.23 -24.03
C ALA A 333 -6.73 9.73 -24.86
N GLY A 334 -6.59 8.41 -24.97
CA GLY A 334 -5.54 7.73 -25.73
C GLY A 334 -4.41 7.07 -24.93
N GLN A 335 -4.38 7.16 -23.59
CA GLN A 335 -3.23 6.71 -22.77
C GLN A 335 -3.57 5.65 -21.69
N MET A 336 -4.66 4.89 -21.85
CA MET A 336 -5.13 3.91 -20.84
C MET A 336 -4.41 2.54 -20.84
N GLY A 337 -3.45 2.32 -21.73
CA GLY A 337 -2.80 1.01 -21.88
C GLY A 337 -1.77 0.75 -20.80
N ALA A 338 -2.01 -0.24 -19.94
CA ALA A 338 -0.95 -0.86 -19.14
C ALA A 338 0.01 -1.65 -20.05
N ALA A 339 1.30 -1.63 -19.73
CA ALA A 339 2.23 -2.55 -20.38
C ALA A 339 1.89 -3.99 -19.96
N LYS A 340 2.14 -4.97 -20.84
CA LYS A 340 2.06 -6.39 -20.47
C LYS A 340 3.23 -6.74 -19.54
N GLY A 341 3.16 -6.32 -18.28
CA GLY A 341 4.02 -6.79 -17.20
C GLY A 341 3.43 -8.04 -16.53
N PRO A 342 4.20 -8.75 -15.68
CA PRO A 342 3.67 -9.89 -14.91
C PRO A 342 2.44 -9.45 -14.13
N ASP A 343 1.37 -10.23 -14.12
CA ASP A 343 0.20 -9.89 -13.32
C ASP A 343 0.57 -9.96 -11.83
N VAL A 344 0.83 -8.81 -11.21
CA VAL A 344 1.13 -8.75 -9.77
C VAL A 344 -0.11 -9.12 -8.97
N ALA A 345 -1.31 -9.04 -9.56
CA ALA A 345 -2.56 -9.47 -8.93
C ALA A 345 -2.70 -11.01 -8.89
N GLU A 346 -2.16 -11.76 -9.84
CA GLU A 346 -2.17 -13.25 -9.79
C GLU A 346 -1.11 -13.82 -8.85
N ALA A 347 0.00 -13.11 -8.61
CA ALA A 347 0.93 -13.45 -7.52
C ALA A 347 0.32 -13.22 -6.11
N GLN A 348 -0.86 -12.60 -6.06
CA GLN A 348 -1.62 -12.21 -4.88
C GLN A 348 -3.06 -12.77 -4.89
N ALA A 349 -3.28 -13.89 -5.59
CA ALA A 349 -4.54 -14.64 -5.59
C ALA A 349 -4.49 -15.79 -4.57
#